data_AF-A0A9X7P6Q6-F1
#
_entry.id   AF-A0A9X7P6Q6-F1
#
_cell.length_a   1.000
_cell.length_b   1.000
_cell.length_c   1.000
_cell.angle_alpha   90.00
_cell.angle_beta   90.00
_cell.angle_gamma   90.00
#
_symmetry.space_group_name_H-M   'P 1'
#
loop_
_entity.id
_entity.type
_entity.pdbx_description
1 polymer ?
#
loop_
_entity_poly.entity_id
_entity_poly.type
_entity_poly.pdbx_seq_one_letter_code
_entity_poly.pdbx_strand_id
1 'polypeptide(L)' 'MIVFVLRFCYSFQLFLQLFYRVLLLRYYCVPTSAMMRITGHSQSLLEEHLALVEKHFPDEEPLVSYISNRGIKLKKSS' A
#
# COMPACT_ATOMS: atom_id res chain seq x y z
N MET A 1 10.59 -11.39 26.33
CA MET A 1 10.13 -10.14 25.66
C MET A 1 10.67 -9.97 24.24
N ILE A 2 11.92 -10.35 23.93
CA ILE A 2 12.55 -10.16 22.59
C ILE A 2 11.76 -10.83 21.43
N VAL A 3 11.25 -12.05 21.62
CA VAL A 3 10.47 -12.77 20.59
C VAL A 3 9.17 -12.04 20.24
N PHE A 4 8.55 -11.37 21.21
CA PHE A 4 7.31 -10.62 21.01
C PHE A 4 7.55 -9.34 20.19
N VAL A 5 8.66 -8.64 20.47
CA VAL A 5 9.06 -7.44 19.73
C VAL A 5 9.44 -7.79 18.28
N LEU A 6 10.21 -8.86 18.07
CA LEU A 6 10.56 -9.34 16.73
C LEU A 6 9.33 -9.76 15.92
N ARG A 7 8.39 -10.48 16.53
CA ARG A 7 7.16 -10.91 15.87
C ARG A 7 6.22 -9.74 15.56
N PHE A 8 6.17 -8.73 16.43
CA PHE A 8 5.41 -7.49 16.18
C PHE A 8 6.06 -6.65 15.06
N CYS A 9 7.39 -6.51 15.07
CA CYS A 9 8.12 -5.74 14.06
C CYS A 9 8.03 -6.39 12.66
N TYR A 10 8.14 -7.72 12.59
CA TYR A 10 7.98 -8.47 11.33
C TYR A 10 6.56 -8.34 10.76
N SER A 11 5.55 -8.40 11.63
CA SER A 11 4.15 -8.23 11.21
C SER A 11 3.87 -6.81 10.74
N PHE A 12 4.44 -5.79 11.39
CA PHE A 12 4.32 -4.39 10.99
C PHE A 12 5.00 -4.11 9.65
N GLN A 13 6.18 -4.69 9.41
CA GLN A 13 6.87 -4.58 8.13
C GLN A 13 6.08 -5.22 6.99
N LEU A 14 5.51 -6.41 7.20
CA LEU A 14 4.64 -7.08 6.23
C LEU A 14 3.39 -6.26 5.92
N PHE A 15 2.77 -5.69 6.95
CA PHE A 15 1.61 -4.81 6.81
C PHE A 15 1.94 -3.58 5.98
N LEU A 16 3.04 -2.87 6.29
CA LEU A 16 3.46 -1.72 5.49
C LEU A 16 3.80 -2.12 4.06
N GLN A 17 4.46 -3.25 3.85
CA GLN A 17 4.83 -3.70 2.51
C GLN A 17 3.59 -4.00 1.65
N LEU A 18 2.55 -4.58 2.24
CA LEU A 18 1.27 -4.76 1.57
C LEU A 18 0.59 -3.42 1.29
N PHE A 19 0.57 -2.53 2.27
CA PHE A 19 0.04 -1.18 2.12
C PHE A 19 0.71 -0.44 0.95
N TYR A 20 2.05 -0.49 0.83
CA TYR A 20 2.76 0.10 -0.32
C TYR A 20 2.37 -0.52 -1.66
N ARG A 21 2.18 -1.83 -1.73
CA ARG A 21 1.72 -2.48 -2.97
C ARG A 21 0.34 -1.98 -3.35
N VAL A 22 -0.59 -1.91 -2.40
CA VAL A 22 -1.94 -1.39 -2.64
C VAL A 22 -1.89 0.08 -3.08
N LEU A 23 -1.03 0.88 -2.43
CA LEU A 23 -0.79 2.29 -2.77
C LEU A 23 -0.33 2.47 -4.23
N LEU A 24 0.66 1.67 -4.65
CA LEU A 24 1.18 1.67 -6.02
C LEU A 24 0.13 1.19 -7.03
N LEU A 25 -0.59 0.11 -6.72
CA LEU A 25 -1.65 -0.40 -7.59
C LEU A 25 -2.77 0.62 -7.76
N ARG A 26 -3.12 1.37 -6.70
CA ARG A 26 -4.08 2.47 -6.77
C ARG A 26 -3.56 3.61 -7.65
N TYR A 27 -2.28 3.99 -7.51
CA TYR A 27 -1.67 5.01 -8.37
C TYR A 27 -1.70 4.64 -9.86
N TYR A 28 -1.54 3.36 -10.19
CA TYR A 28 -1.66 2.86 -11.56
C TYR A 28 -3.11 2.56 -12.00
N CYS A 29 -4.11 3.00 -11.24
CA CYS A 29 -5.54 2.78 -11.50
C CYS A 29 -5.91 1.31 -11.75
N VAL A 30 -5.23 0.37 -11.07
CA VAL A 30 -5.48 -1.06 -11.23
C VAL A 30 -6.80 -1.42 -10.56
N PRO A 31 -7.72 -2.16 -11.22
CA PRO A 31 -8.97 -2.57 -10.59
C PRO A 31 -8.71 -3.54 -9.41
N THR A 32 -9.54 -3.45 -8.37
CA THR A 32 -9.47 -4.30 -7.16
C THR A 32 -9.44 -5.80 -7.48
N SER A 33 -10.14 -6.22 -8.53
CA SER A 33 -10.13 -7.60 -9.04
C SER A 33 -8.75 -8.07 -9.48
N ALA A 34 -7.95 -7.19 -10.09
CA ALA A 34 -6.57 -7.47 -10.46
C ALA A 34 -5.62 -7.33 -9.26
N MET A 35 -5.88 -6.38 -8.35
CA MET A 35 -5.09 -6.24 -7.13
C MET A 35 -5.13 -7.51 -6.27
N MET A 36 -6.28 -8.19 -6.16
CA MET A 36 -6.40 -9.48 -5.47
C MET A 36 -5.49 -10.54 -6.07
N ARG A 37 -5.42 -10.62 -7.41
CA ARG A 37 -4.55 -11.58 -8.11
C ARG A 37 -3.06 -11.26 -7.95
N ILE A 38 -2.71 -9.97 -7.93
CA ILE A 38 -1.32 -9.50 -7.83
C ILE A 38 -0.78 -9.62 -6.40
N THR A 39 -1.63 -9.36 -5.41
CA THR A 39 -1.23 -9.37 -3.99
C THR A 39 -1.46 -10.72 -3.32
N GLY A 40 -2.34 -11.57 -3.85
CA GLY A 40 -2.65 -12.89 -3.29
C GLY A 40 -3.42 -12.84 -1.96
N HIS A 41 -3.93 -11.66 -1.58
CA HIS A 41 -4.67 -11.44 -0.34
C HIS A 41 -6.18 -11.41 -0.58
N SER A 42 -6.94 -11.67 0.49
CA SER A 42 -8.41 -11.63 0.47
C SER A 42 -8.94 -10.22 0.20
N GLN A 43 -10.12 -10.17 -0.42
CA GLN A 43 -10.78 -8.91 -0.77
C GLN A 43 -10.98 -7.98 0.44
N SER A 44 -11.43 -8.52 1.58
CA SER A 44 -11.70 -7.70 2.77
C SER A 44 -10.44 -7.01 3.31
N LEU A 45 -9.29 -7.67 3.21
CA LEU A 45 -8.02 -7.13 3.69
C LEU A 45 -7.53 -6.02 2.76
N LEU A 46 -7.72 -6.18 1.45
CA LEU A 46 -7.49 -5.14 0.45
C LEU A 46 -8.40 -3.92 0.66
N GLU A 47 -9.69 -4.15 0.92
CA GLU A 47 -10.66 -3.09 1.20
C GLU A 47 -10.31 -2.29 2.45
N GLU A 48 -9.88 -2.96 3.53
CA GLU A 48 -9.40 -2.29 4.74
C GLU A 48 -8.18 -1.39 4.45
N HIS A 49 -7.22 -1.90 3.66
CA HIS A 49 -6.06 -1.11 3.27
C HIS A 49 -6.45 0.05 2.35
N LEU A 50 -7.38 -0.14 1.43
CA LEU A 50 -7.89 0.91 0.56
C LEU A 50 -8.61 2.01 1.37
N ALA A 51 -9.44 1.63 2.33
CA ALA A 51 -10.11 2.57 3.24
C ALA A 51 -9.08 3.38 4.05
N LEU A 52 -7.98 2.76 4.48
CA LEU A 52 -6.87 3.47 5.14
C LEU A 52 -6.17 4.43 4.18
N VAL A 53 -5.89 4.02 2.94
CA VAL A 53 -5.28 4.92 1.94
C VAL A 53 -6.20 6.10 1.69
N GLU A 54 -7.50 5.89 1.52
CA GLU A 54 -8.48 6.94 1.25
C GLU A 54 -8.67 7.89 2.44
N LYS A 55 -8.60 7.36 3.66
CA LYS A 55 -8.63 8.18 4.89
C LYS A 55 -7.38 9.03 5.08
N HIS A 56 -6.21 8.52 4.70
CA HIS A 56 -4.93 9.21 4.90
C HIS A 56 -4.51 10.08 3.70
N PHE A 57 -4.97 9.73 2.50
CA PHE A 57 -4.65 10.38 1.24
C PHE A 57 -5.93 10.60 0.44
N PRO A 58 -6.76 11.59 0.81
CA PRO A 58 -7.94 11.95 0.03
C PRO A 58 -7.57 12.54 -1.33
N ASP A 59 -6.38 13.17 -1.44
CA ASP A 59 -5.90 13.84 -2.64
C ASP A 59 -4.73 13.08 -3.31
N GLU A 60 -4.64 13.15 -4.65
CA GLU A 60 -3.56 12.52 -5.42
C GLU A 60 -2.20 13.21 -5.23
N GLU A 61 -2.17 14.51 -4.93
CA GLU A 61 -0.93 15.26 -4.70
C GLU A 61 -0.10 14.76 -3.49
N PRO A 62 -0.68 14.60 -2.28
CA PRO A 62 0.06 14.05 -1.15
C PRO A 62 0.43 12.58 -1.36
N LEU A 63 -0.36 11.82 -2.12
CA LEU A 63 -0.04 10.45 -2.52
C LEU A 63 1.24 10.40 -3.36
N VAL A 64 1.30 11.22 -4.42
CA VAL A 64 2.45 11.29 -5.33
C VAL A 64 3.69 11.82 -4.61
N SER A 65 3.51 12.84 -3.77
CA SER A 65 4.58 13.38 -2.94
C SER A 65 5.12 12.32 -1.98
N TYR A 66 4.26 11.56 -1.30
CA TYR A 66 4.66 10.50 -0.37
C TYR A 66 5.41 9.35 -1.08
N ILE A 67 4.96 8.93 -2.26
CA ILE A 67 5.63 7.88 -3.04
C ILE A 67 6.98 8.39 -3.58
N SER A 68 7.03 9.64 -4.06
CA SER A 68 8.26 10.25 -4.57
C SER A 68 9.30 10.44 -3.47
N ASN A 69 8.89 10.86 -2.27
CA ASN A 69 9.76 11.07 -1.11
C ASN A 69 10.32 9.76 -0.55
N ARG A 70 9.68 8.62 -0.87
CA ARG A 70 10.15 7.26 -0.56
C ARG A 70 11.20 6.74 -1.55
N GLY A 71 11.61 7.53 -2.54
CA GLY A 71 12.63 7.15 -3.52
C GLY A 71 12.11 6.32 -4.69
N ILE A 72 10.78 6.13 -4.79
CA ILE A 72 10.15 5.49 -5.94
C ILE A 72 9.95 6.57 -7.00
N LYS A 73 10.82 6.62 -8.01
CA LYS A 73 10.63 7.51 -9.18
C LYS A 73 9.39 7.05 -9.96
N LEU A 74 8.24 7.64 -9.65
CA LEU A 74 7.03 7.50 -10.46
C LEU A 74 7.27 8.20 -11.80
N LYS A 75 7.65 7.44 -12.82
CA LYS A 75 7.63 7.93 -14.19
C LYS A 75 6.16 8.02 -14.61
N LYS A 76 5.58 9.22 -14.55
CA LYS A 76 4.37 9.53 -15.30
C LYS A 76 4.74 9.42 -16.78
N SER A 77 4.31 8.36 -17.45
CA SER A 77 4.43 8.27 -18.90
C SER A 77 3.52 9.36 -19.48
N SER A 78 4.16 10.38 -20.05
CA SER A 78 3.54 11.47 -20.80
C SER A 78 2.83 10.98 -22.05
#